data_AF-A0AAU6FV61-F1
#
_entry.id   AF-A0AAU6FV61-F1
#
_cell.length_a   1.000
_cell.length_b   1.000
_cell.length_c   1.000
_cell.angle_alpha   90.00
_cell.angle_beta   90.00
_cell.angle_gamma   90.00
#
_symmetry.space_group_name_H-M   'P 1'
#
loop_
_entity.id
_entity.type
_entity.pdbx_description
1 polymer ?
#
loop_
_entity_poly.entity_id
_entity_poly.type
_entity_poly.pdbx_seq_one_letter_code
_entity_poly.pdbx_strand_id
1 'polypeptide(L)'
;MVSRQTANGTNPVSAYFLKRQLTLHGVSLDGVRADRVLGEALASGADPLHLIAIFRLSEATALKYATLTRRLLAPGDREAALKARPPHSQR
;
A
#
# COMPACT_ATOMS: atom_id res chain seq x y z
N MET A 1 0.49 -23.00 6.59
CA MET A 1 1.06 -24.30 6.14
C MET A 1 1.14 -24.29 4.62
N VAL A 2 2.25 -24.77 4.05
CA VAL A 2 2.44 -24.88 2.60
C VAL A 2 2.46 -26.37 2.26
N SER A 3 1.54 -26.83 1.40
CA SER A 3 1.49 -28.19 0.85
C SER A 3 1.88 -28.19 -0.63
N ARG A 4 2.19 -29.36 -1.19
CA ARG A 4 2.47 -29.52 -2.64
C ARG A 4 1.31 -29.05 -3.53
N GLN A 5 0.08 -29.10 -3.03
CA GLN A 5 -1.11 -28.58 -3.71
C GLN A 5 -1.18 -27.04 -3.70
N THR A 6 -0.55 -26.38 -2.72
CA THR A 6 -0.48 -24.91 -2.63
C THR A 6 0.77 -24.31 -3.30
N ALA A 7 1.75 -25.15 -3.68
CA ALA A 7 2.98 -24.77 -4.36
C ALA A 7 3.04 -25.43 -5.75
N ASN A 8 2.19 -24.97 -6.67
CA ASN A 8 2.12 -25.45 -8.07
C ASN A 8 3.34 -24.97 -8.88
N GLY A 9 4.52 -25.44 -8.50
CA GLY A 9 5.80 -25.09 -9.10
C GLY A 9 6.55 -24.00 -8.36
N THR A 10 7.77 -23.76 -8.81
CA THR A 10 8.69 -22.73 -8.27
C THR A 10 8.71 -21.45 -9.10
N ASN A 11 7.98 -21.44 -10.23
CA ASN A 11 7.87 -20.27 -11.07
C ASN A 11 7.03 -19.19 -10.37
N PRO A 12 7.31 -17.91 -10.62
CA PRO A 12 6.45 -16.84 -10.15
C PRO A 12 5.00 -17.06 -10.60
N VAL A 13 4.07 -16.86 -9.68
CA VAL A 13 2.64 -16.84 -10.01
C VAL A 13 2.35 -15.73 -11.03
N SER A 14 1.48 -16.00 -11.99
CA SER A 14 1.18 -15.03 -13.03
C SER A 14 0.45 -13.80 -12.46
N ALA A 15 0.72 -12.63 -13.05
CA ALA A 15 0.04 -11.39 -12.67
C ALA A 15 -1.49 -11.50 -12.84
N TYR A 16 -1.94 -12.22 -13.86
CA TYR A 16 -3.37 -12.51 -14.08
C TYR A 16 -3.96 -13.32 -12.91
N PHE A 17 -3.29 -14.38 -12.47
CA PHE A 17 -3.73 -15.20 -11.35
C PHE A 17 -3.85 -14.36 -10.07
N LEU A 18 -2.82 -13.57 -9.74
CA LEU A 18 -2.82 -12.68 -8.57
C LEU A 18 -3.95 -11.66 -8.64
N LYS A 19 -4.10 -10.96 -9.78
CA LYS A 19 -5.16 -9.97 -9.96
C LYS A 19 -6.54 -10.60 -9.78
N ARG A 20 -6.80 -11.75 -10.43
CA ARG A 20 -8.07 -12.47 -10.32
C ARG A 20 -8.34 -12.86 -8.87
N GLN A 21 -7.37 -13.47 -8.20
CA GLN A 21 -7.56 -13.96 -6.83
C GLN A 21 -7.81 -12.83 -5.84
N LEU A 22 -7.04 -11.74 -5.90
CA LEU A 22 -7.24 -10.59 -5.01
C LEU A 22 -8.58 -9.89 -5.28
N THR A 23 -9.00 -9.78 -6.55
CA THR A 23 -10.28 -9.17 -6.91
C THR A 23 -11.46 -9.96 -6.33
N LEU A 24 -11.37 -11.30 -6.28
CA LEU A 24 -12.41 -12.13 -5.63
C LEU A 24 -12.58 -11.83 -4.14
N HIS A 25 -11.54 -11.28 -3.50
CA HIS A 25 -11.57 -10.85 -2.11
C HIS A 25 -11.79 -9.33 -1.96
N GLY A 26 -12.15 -8.62 -3.03
CA GLY A 26 -12.37 -7.17 -3.02
C GLY A 26 -11.11 -6.33 -2.87
N VAL A 27 -9.93 -6.93 -3.08
CA VAL A 27 -8.62 -6.27 -2.94
C VAL A 27 -8.03 -6.00 -4.33
N SER A 28 -7.58 -4.77 -4.58
CA SER A 28 -6.86 -4.44 -5.81
C SER A 28 -5.34 -4.54 -5.60
N LEU A 29 -4.62 -5.06 -6.61
CA LEU A 29 -3.17 -5.17 -6.55
C LEU A 29 -2.49 -3.79 -6.49
N ASP A 30 -3.07 -2.80 -7.18
CA ASP A 30 -2.60 -1.41 -7.11
C ASP A 30 -2.83 -0.80 -5.72
N GLY A 31 -3.93 -1.15 -5.04
CA GLY A 31 -4.20 -0.74 -3.67
C GLY A 31 -3.16 -1.31 -2.69
N VAL A 32 -2.89 -2.63 -2.78
CA VAL A 32 -1.84 -3.27 -1.97
C VAL A 32 -0.48 -2.63 -2.22
N ARG A 33 -0.16 -2.31 -3.48
CA ARG A 33 1.08 -1.62 -3.82
C ARG A 33 1.12 -0.21 -3.22
N ALA A 34 0.04 0.56 -3.34
CA ALA A 34 -0.06 1.90 -2.78
C ALA A 34 0.09 1.90 -1.25
N ASP A 35 -0.56 0.96 -0.56
CA ASP A 35 -0.45 0.79 0.89
C ASP A 35 0.98 0.48 1.31
N ARG A 36 1.67 -0.39 0.57
CA ARG A 36 3.07 -0.72 0.85
C ARG A 36 3.99 0.47 0.64
N VAL A 37 3.80 1.25 -0.43
CA VAL A 37 4.56 2.48 -0.70
C VAL A 37 4.33 3.51 0.40
N LEU A 38 3.08 3.71 0.83
CA LEU A 38 2.73 4.64 1.90
C LEU A 38 3.33 4.20 3.24
N GLY A 39 3.26 2.91 3.57
CA GLY A 39 3.87 2.36 4.78
C GLY A 39 5.38 2.54 4.82
N GLU A 40 6.06 2.33 3.70
CA GLU A 40 7.49 2.58 3.58
C GLU A 40 7.81 4.07 3.71
N ALA A 41 7.01 4.94 3.09
CA ALA A 41 7.18 6.39 3.21
C ALA A 41 7.05 6.85 4.67
N LEU A 42 6.11 6.28 5.43
CA LEU A 42 5.95 6.55 6.86
C LEU A 42 7.17 6.06 7.68
N ALA A 43 7.77 4.93 7.31
CA ALA A 43 8.93 4.36 7.99
C ALA A 43 10.24 5.10 7.67
N SER A 44 10.40 5.62 6.44
CA SER A 44 11.61 6.29 5.98
C SER A 44 11.62 7.81 6.20
N GLY A 45 10.60 8.37 6.87
CA GLY A 45 10.52 9.82 7.12
C GLY A 45 10.12 10.63 5.88
N ALA A 46 9.35 10.04 4.96
CA ALA A 46 8.86 10.68 3.75
C ALA A 46 9.98 11.19 2.81
N ASP A 47 11.01 10.37 2.62
CA ASP A 47 12.09 10.61 1.65
C ASP A 47 11.70 10.11 0.24
N PRO A 48 11.52 11.00 -0.76
CA PRO A 48 11.21 10.62 -2.13
C PRO A 48 12.32 9.80 -2.81
N LEU A 49 13.60 10.05 -2.52
CA LEU A 49 14.71 9.35 -3.17
C LEU A 49 14.75 7.88 -2.77
N HIS A 50 14.48 7.58 -1.50
CA HIS A 50 14.29 6.22 -1.00
C HIS A 50 13.15 5.49 -1.73
N LEU A 51 12.01 6.15 -1.94
CA LEU A 51 10.87 5.54 -2.62
C LEU A 51 11.14 5.24 -4.10
N ILE A 52 11.87 6.12 -4.79
CA ILE A 52 12.33 5.87 -6.17
C ILE A 52 13.22 4.63 -6.20
N ALA A 53 14.17 4.51 -5.27
CA ALA A 53 15.12 3.41 -5.23
C ALA A 53 14.45 2.05 -4.99
N ILE A 54 13.54 1.96 -4.02
CA ILE A 54 12.91 0.68 -3.63
C ILE A 54 11.79 0.28 -4.59
N PHE A 55 10.91 1.22 -4.96
CA PHE A 55 9.69 0.90 -5.70
C PHE A 55 9.74 1.21 -7.20
N ARG A 56 10.86 1.78 -7.67
CA ARG A 56 11.06 2.20 -9.07
C ARG A 56 9.96 3.14 -9.55
N LEU A 57 9.55 4.06 -8.68
CA LEU A 57 8.54 5.07 -9.00
C LEU A 57 9.14 6.18 -9.85
N SER A 58 8.30 6.87 -10.62
CA SER A 58 8.69 8.16 -11.18
C SER A 58 8.87 9.19 -10.07
N GLU A 59 9.74 10.17 -10.32
CA GLU A 59 10.00 11.26 -9.36
C GLU A 59 8.70 11.97 -8.94
N ALA A 60 7.84 12.30 -9.91
CA ALA A 60 6.54 12.92 -9.64
C ALA A 60 5.64 12.08 -8.72
N THR A 61 5.68 10.75 -8.84
CA THR A 61 4.90 9.85 -7.99
C THR A 61 5.50 9.76 -6.59
N ALA A 62 6.81 9.63 -6.48
CA ALA A 62 7.51 9.60 -5.20
C ALA A 62 7.31 10.90 -4.39
N LEU A 63 7.41 12.06 -5.05
CA LEU A 63 7.13 13.37 -4.43
C LEU A 63 5.70 13.47 -3.89
N LYS A 64 4.70 12.94 -4.62
CA LYS A 64 3.32 12.91 -4.15
C LYS A 64 3.18 12.09 -2.87
N TYR A 65 3.71 10.87 -2.84
CA TYR A 65 3.66 10.02 -1.64
C TYR A 65 4.38 10.67 -0.46
N ALA A 66 5.58 11.22 -0.67
CA ALA A 66 6.31 11.93 0.37
C ALA A 66 5.52 13.12 0.93
N THR A 67 4.92 13.93 0.05
CA THR A 67 4.11 15.10 0.45
C THR A 67 2.88 14.69 1.27
N LEU A 68 2.13 13.68 0.81
CA LEU A 68 0.97 13.14 1.55
C LEU A 68 1.38 12.59 2.91
N THR A 69 2.52 11.91 2.97
CA THR A 69 3.05 11.34 4.21
C THR A 69 3.44 12.45 5.20
N ARG A 70 4.11 13.51 4.75
CA ARG A 70 4.45 14.66 5.61
C ARG A 70 3.22 15.32 6.21
N ARG A 71 2.15 15.45 5.42
CA ARG A 71 0.85 15.94 5.89
C ARG A 71 0.30 15.03 6.99
N LEU A 72 0.22 13.72 6.74
CA LEU A 72 -0.24 12.74 7.73
C LEU A 72 0.60 12.70 9.03
N LEU A 73 1.88 13.03 8.94
CA LEU A 73 2.77 13.12 10.11
C LEU A 73 2.60 14.43 10.88
N ALA A 74 2.08 15.48 10.26
CA ALA A 74 1.83 16.75 10.94
C ALA A 74 0.81 16.54 12.08
N PRO A 75 1.06 17.09 13.27
CA PRO A 75 0.29 16.79 14.47
C PRO A 75 -1.21 17.12 14.38
N GLY A 76 -1.62 18.02 13.48
CA GLY A 76 -3.03 18.37 13.26
C GLY A 76 -3.84 17.37 12.41
N ASP A 77 -3.19 16.58 11.55
CA ASP A 77 -3.90 15.73 10.58
C ASP A 77 -4.29 14.37 11.16
N ARG A 78 -3.57 13.87 12.17
CA ARG A 78 -3.88 12.59 12.83
C ARG A 78 -5.19 12.61 13.62
N GLU A 79 -5.46 13.67 14.36
CA GLU A 79 -6.73 13.84 15.08
C GLU A 79 -7.89 14.06 14.12
N ALA A 80 -7.69 14.81 13.04
CA ALA A 80 -8.69 15.02 12.00
C ALA A 80 -9.05 13.71 11.27
N ALA A 81 -8.06 12.88 10.95
CA ALA A 81 -8.26 11.57 10.32
C ALA A 81 -8.96 10.55 11.25
N LEU A 82 -8.69 10.59 12.57
CA LEU A 82 -9.41 9.77 13.55
C LEU A 82 -10.87 10.24 13.73
N LYS A 83 -11.13 11.55 13.72
CA LYS A 83 -12.49 12.12 13.82
C LYS A 83 -13.35 11.88 12.57
N ALA A 84 -12.73 11.77 11.40
CA ALA A 84 -13.45 11.61 10.13
C ALA A 84 -13.95 10.18 9.85
N ARG A 85 -13.62 9.19 10.70
CA ARG A 85 -14.17 7.83 10.57
C ARG A 85 -15.59 7.81 11.13
N PRO A 86 -16.65 7.67 10.31
CA PRO A 86 -18.01 7.60 10.83
C PRO A 86 -18.15 6.38 11.75
N PRO A 87 -18.97 6.48 12.82
CA PRO A 87 -19.26 5.31 13.65
C PRO A 87 -19.81 4.22 12.73
N HIS A 88 -19.20 3.04 12.77
CA HIS A 88 -19.77 1.84 12.16
C HIS A 88 -21.17 1.67 12.73
N SER A 89 -22.19 2.03 11.94
CA SER A 89 -23.57 1.69 12.22
C SER A 89 -23.66 0.17 12.22
N GLN A 90 -23.58 -0.42 13.42
CA GLN A 90 -24.09 -1.76 13.64
C GLN A 90 -25.59 -1.71 13.33
N ARG A 91 -25.97 -2.43 12.28
CA ARG A 91 -27.33 -2.89 12.03
C ARG A 91 -27.27 -4.39 11.88
#